data_AF-A0A952WX17-F1
#
_entry.id   AF-A0A952WX17-F1
#
_cell.length_a   1.000
_cell.length_b   1.000
_cell.length_c   1.000
_cell.angle_alpha   90.00
_cell.angle_beta   90.00
_cell.angle_gamma   90.00
#
_symmetry.space_group_name_H-M   'P 1'
#
loop_
_entity.id
_entity.type
_entity.pdbx_description
1 polymer ?
#
loop_
_entity_poly.entity_id
_entity_poly.type
_entity_poly.pdbx_seq_one_letter_code
_entity_poly.pdbx_strand_id
1 'polypeptide(L)'
;MQTPRTGQIPLLDDAPCAQYSRAGDAGGWSAAPACHAAAAVFDGAQRPVLLAATGDLRAWARRRLASAPAEWVLHAVQCSCMMEADLAYLGLARRFAPAAASLAAERVRAWWACIDPGAEFPEWSKSNLVEGAVAPRSATRARGGAGGVGEALGPFADKDSAGRFIEAVIDAFDLCREYRLLVLAPAAQACAYREMGRCAAPCDGSESMESYRARVRAAVEAVTGGAGALAGLRGDVERRMRAAAAANEFESAAACKAQAERFSRLAGGAFARVRRLADFRFVLVWRGPREGWVRIGACRGGQVAVFGDAAVAAARRSAAGSEGARELAAAARDWAARPAAEWPSGDEVGPLGVLAREYAAPSTRRCAWFVPINPVESADVWMRGVVDAAAACLRPRTRGSERVAAGAGRAGAPGGDHELELLPE
;
A
#
# COMPACT_ATOMS: atom_id res chain seq x y z
N MET A 1 -28.31 3.61 11.70
CA MET A 1 -26.85 3.46 11.54
C MET A 1 -26.26 4.81 11.23
N GLN A 2 -25.45 5.37 12.13
CA GLN A 2 -24.77 6.64 11.90
C GLN A 2 -23.68 6.45 10.84
N THR A 3 -23.69 7.28 9.81
CA THR A 3 -22.63 7.38 8.81
C THR A 3 -21.32 7.70 9.53
N PRO A 4 -20.22 6.95 9.30
CA PRO A 4 -18.93 7.32 9.89
C PRO A 4 -18.54 8.71 9.36
N ARG A 5 -18.24 9.63 10.28
CA ARG A 5 -17.83 11.00 9.95
C ARG A 5 -16.50 10.94 9.19
N THR A 6 -16.50 11.43 7.95
CA THR A 6 -15.30 11.62 7.13
C THR A 6 -14.36 12.61 7.83
N GLY A 7 -13.15 12.15 8.17
CA GLY A 7 -12.09 12.96 8.79
C GLY A 7 -11.64 12.49 10.18
N GLN A 8 -12.33 11.54 10.81
CA GLN A 8 -11.88 10.88 12.03
C GLN A 8 -11.08 9.62 11.70
N ILE A 9 -10.00 9.37 12.42
CA ILE A 9 -9.30 8.08 12.39
C ILE A 9 -10.06 7.18 13.37
N PRO A 10 -10.92 6.26 12.89
CA PRO A 10 -11.88 5.56 13.76
C PRO A 10 -11.18 4.64 14.76
N LEU A 11 -9.90 4.31 14.51
CA LEU A 11 -9.07 3.52 15.40
C LEU A 11 -8.86 4.15 16.79
N LEU A 12 -9.02 5.47 16.92
CA LEU A 12 -8.72 6.19 18.18
C LEU A 12 -9.95 6.63 18.97
N ASP A 13 -11.05 6.97 18.30
CA ASP A 13 -12.22 7.54 18.98
C ASP A 13 -13.13 6.46 19.59
N ASP A 14 -13.12 5.23 19.06
CA ASP A 14 -13.92 4.10 19.57
C ASP A 14 -13.10 3.04 20.33
N ALA A 15 -11.76 3.14 20.31
CA ALA A 15 -10.90 2.18 20.99
C ALA A 15 -10.69 2.58 22.47
N PRO A 16 -10.79 1.63 23.41
CA PRO A 16 -10.52 1.93 24.82
C PRO A 16 -9.06 2.38 24.98
N CYS A 17 -8.88 3.67 25.25
CA CYS A 17 -7.58 4.24 25.60
C CYS A 17 -7.34 4.00 27.09
N ALA A 18 -6.33 3.20 27.41
CA ALA A 18 -5.91 2.99 28.79
C ALA A 18 -4.89 4.06 29.19
N GLN A 19 -5.06 4.61 30.39
CA GLN A 19 -4.17 5.60 30.96
C GLN A 19 -3.30 4.94 32.04
N TYR A 20 -2.01 5.25 32.05
CA TYR A 20 -1.03 4.77 33.01
C TYR A 20 -0.22 5.95 33.55
N SER A 21 -0.10 6.04 34.87
CA SER A 21 0.69 7.11 35.53
C SER A 21 1.59 6.51 36.60
N ARG A 22 2.73 7.17 36.88
CA ARG A 22 3.66 6.73 37.93
C ARG A 22 3.07 6.90 39.34
N ALA A 23 2.17 7.86 39.52
CA ALA A 23 1.60 8.25 40.81
C ALA A 23 0.26 7.56 41.16
N GLY A 24 -0.49 7.03 40.18
CA GLY A 24 -1.87 6.58 40.37
C GLY A 24 -2.12 5.07 40.43
N ASP A 25 -1.27 4.23 39.84
CA ASP A 25 -1.51 2.78 39.72
C ASP A 25 -0.48 1.96 40.52
N ALA A 26 -0.93 0.89 41.19
CA ALA A 26 -0.05 -0.11 41.80
C ALA A 26 0.79 -0.82 40.71
N GLY A 27 1.96 -0.25 40.39
CA GLY A 27 2.85 -0.72 39.31
C GLY A 27 3.29 0.35 38.31
N GLY A 28 2.74 1.57 38.36
CA GLY A 28 3.08 2.68 37.47
C GLY A 28 3.00 2.32 35.98
N TRP A 29 3.89 2.87 35.15
CA TRP A 29 3.97 2.51 33.72
C TRP A 29 4.31 1.04 33.46
N SER A 30 4.84 0.30 34.45
CA SER A 30 5.11 -1.14 34.34
C SER A 30 3.85 -2.01 34.44
N ALA A 31 2.71 -1.43 34.81
CA ALA A 31 1.41 -2.08 34.76
C ALA A 31 0.86 -2.21 33.32
N ALA A 32 1.45 -1.51 32.35
CA ALA A 32 1.05 -1.64 30.95
C ALA A 32 1.16 -3.11 30.46
N PRO A 33 0.22 -3.59 29.63
CA PRO A 33 0.24 -4.94 29.10
C PRO A 33 1.38 -5.14 28.09
N ALA A 34 1.86 -6.37 27.97
CA ALA A 34 2.78 -6.75 26.89
C ALA A 34 1.96 -7.06 25.63
N CYS A 35 1.68 -6.03 24.84
CA CYS A 35 0.90 -6.13 23.60
C CYS A 35 1.38 -5.11 22.56
N HIS A 36 0.92 -5.26 21.32
CA HIS A 36 1.08 -4.20 20.33
C HIS A 36 0.24 -3.00 20.76
N ALA A 37 0.75 -1.78 20.55
CA ALA A 37 0.01 -0.58 20.90
C ALA A 37 0.51 0.64 20.14
N ALA A 38 -0.39 1.60 19.99
CA ALA A 38 -0.02 2.99 19.77
C ALA A 38 -0.06 3.73 21.10
N ALA A 39 0.96 4.54 21.39
CA ALA A 39 1.14 5.24 22.66
C ALA A 39 1.35 6.74 22.42
N ALA A 40 0.79 7.55 23.32
CA ALA A 40 1.04 8.98 23.44
C ALA A 40 1.39 9.31 24.89
N VAL A 41 2.49 10.03 25.08
CA VAL A 41 2.97 10.46 26.40
C VAL A 41 2.78 11.97 26.51
N PHE A 42 2.21 12.40 27.61
CA PHE A 42 1.94 13.81 27.90
C PHE A 42 2.70 14.25 29.14
N ASP A 43 3.18 15.49 29.15
CA ASP A 43 3.79 16.09 30.33
C ASP A 43 2.73 16.53 31.37
N GLY A 44 3.18 17.07 32.50
CA GLY A 44 2.29 17.57 33.55
C GLY A 44 1.37 18.73 33.11
N ALA A 45 1.68 19.39 31.99
CA ALA A 45 0.86 20.42 31.37
C ALA A 45 -0.06 19.88 30.25
N GLN A 46 -0.17 18.55 30.12
CA GLN A 46 -0.96 17.86 29.09
C GLN A 46 -0.49 18.15 27.65
N ARG A 47 0.78 18.47 27.46
CA ARG A 47 1.39 18.62 26.14
C ARG A 47 1.99 17.29 25.68
N PRO A 48 1.81 16.89 24.42
CA PRO A 48 2.36 15.63 23.92
C PRO A 48 3.88 15.75 23.79
N VAL A 49 4.60 14.77 24.34
CA VAL A 49 6.08 14.72 24.38
C VAL A 49 6.63 13.59 23.51
N LEU A 50 5.93 12.46 23.47
CA LEU A 50 6.38 11.27 22.74
C LEU A 50 5.18 10.52 22.19
N LEU A 51 5.24 10.18 20.90
CA LEU A 51 4.29 9.30 20.24
C LEU A 51 5.02 8.03 19.78
N ALA A 52 4.37 6.87 19.88
CA ALA A 52 4.97 5.62 19.43
C ALA A 52 3.97 4.60 18.88
N ALA A 53 4.44 3.75 17.97
CA ALA A 53 3.88 2.43 17.68
C ALA A 53 4.88 1.37 18.17
N THR A 54 4.42 0.37 18.90
CA THR A 54 5.29 -0.64 19.50
C THR A 54 4.68 -2.04 19.42
N GLY A 55 5.55 -3.05 19.30
CA GLY A 55 5.16 -4.46 19.40
C GLY A 55 4.98 -4.98 20.83
N ASP A 56 5.56 -4.28 21.82
CA ASP A 56 5.45 -4.60 23.24
C ASP A 56 5.40 -3.30 24.06
N LEU A 57 4.19 -2.87 24.39
CA LEU A 57 3.93 -1.65 25.16
C LEU A 57 4.62 -1.65 26.53
N ARG A 58 4.65 -2.79 27.23
CA ARG A 58 5.29 -2.89 28.54
C ARG A 58 6.80 -2.73 28.42
N ALA A 59 7.44 -3.45 27.51
CA ALA A 59 8.89 -3.36 27.31
C ALA A 59 9.29 -1.96 26.84
N TRP A 60 8.50 -1.38 25.93
CA TRP A 60 8.67 -0.02 25.46
C TRP A 60 8.56 1.01 26.59
N ALA A 61 7.49 0.95 27.38
CA ALA A 61 7.25 1.88 28.49
C ALA A 61 8.36 1.79 29.53
N ARG A 62 8.83 0.58 29.88
CA ARG A 62 9.98 0.39 30.77
C ARG A 62 11.26 1.00 30.22
N ARG A 63 11.54 0.82 28.93
CA ARG A 63 12.76 1.33 28.29
C ARG A 63 12.74 2.85 28.16
N ARG A 64 11.62 3.43 27.72
CA ARG A 64 11.52 4.85 27.39
C ARG A 64 11.13 5.73 28.57
N LEU A 65 10.33 5.22 29.50
CA LEU A 65 9.81 6.01 30.60
C LEU A 65 10.54 5.75 31.92
N ALA A 66 11.52 4.82 32.04
CA ALA A 66 12.20 4.56 33.31
C ALA A 66 12.73 5.82 34.03
N SER A 67 13.26 6.78 33.27
CA SER A 67 13.79 8.06 33.78
C SER A 67 12.83 9.24 33.57
N ALA A 68 11.60 9.01 33.12
CA ALA A 68 10.66 10.09 32.85
C ALA A 68 10.14 10.73 34.17
N PRO A 69 9.80 12.03 34.14
CA PRO A 69 9.17 12.73 35.26
C PRO A 69 7.87 12.07 35.72
N ALA A 70 7.58 12.14 37.02
CA ALA A 70 6.46 11.41 37.62
C ALA A 70 5.09 11.94 37.20
N GLU A 71 5.02 13.21 36.81
CA GLU A 71 3.86 13.90 36.30
C GLU A 71 3.50 13.52 34.86
N TRP A 72 4.36 12.77 34.17
CA TRP A 72 4.05 12.30 32.82
C TRP A 72 3.00 11.20 32.83
N VAL A 73 2.10 11.28 31.84
CA VAL A 73 0.98 10.35 31.68
C VAL A 73 1.12 9.63 30.35
N LEU A 74 1.04 8.30 30.39
CA LEU A 74 1.01 7.44 29.21
C LEU A 74 -0.44 7.10 28.86
N HIS A 75 -0.86 7.47 27.65
CA HIS A 75 -2.10 7.03 27.02
C HIS A 75 -1.77 5.98 25.97
N ALA A 76 -2.40 4.81 26.02
CA ALA A 76 -2.15 3.74 25.06
C ALA A 76 -3.44 3.15 24.50
N VAL A 77 -3.42 2.91 23.19
CA VAL A 77 -4.44 2.16 22.45
C VAL A 77 -3.88 0.79 22.16
N GLN A 78 -4.49 -0.25 22.75
CA GLN A 78 -4.06 -1.63 22.54
C GLN A 78 -4.48 -2.10 21.15
N CYS A 79 -3.54 -2.72 20.44
CA CYS A 79 -3.71 -3.18 19.08
C CYS A 79 -3.48 -4.69 19.00
N SER A 80 -4.14 -5.34 18.06
CA SER A 80 -4.02 -6.77 17.80
C SER A 80 -2.80 -7.11 16.94
N CYS A 81 -2.19 -6.12 16.28
CA CYS A 81 -0.98 -6.28 15.47
C CYS A 81 -0.24 -4.96 15.21
N MET A 82 0.98 -5.05 14.66
CA MET A 82 1.80 -3.87 14.34
C MET A 82 1.17 -2.97 13.26
N MET A 83 0.54 -3.54 12.23
CA MET A 83 -0.16 -2.74 11.20
C MET A 83 -1.22 -1.82 11.83
N GLU A 84 -1.97 -2.35 12.80
CA GLU A 84 -2.97 -1.57 13.52
C GLU A 84 -2.36 -0.52 14.44
N ALA A 85 -1.25 -0.86 15.12
CA ALA A 85 -0.49 0.08 15.92
C ALA A 85 0.06 1.24 15.06
N ASP A 86 0.56 0.96 13.85
CA ASP A 86 1.05 1.97 12.91
C ASP A 86 -0.06 2.91 12.46
N LEU A 87 -1.23 2.37 12.10
CA LEU A 87 -2.39 3.17 11.70
C LEU A 87 -2.87 4.06 12.86
N ALA A 88 -2.93 3.52 14.08
CA ALA A 88 -3.30 4.28 15.26
C ALA A 88 -2.24 5.35 15.60
N TYR A 89 -0.95 5.04 15.48
CA TYR A 89 0.15 5.99 15.67
C TYR A 89 0.09 7.17 14.70
N LEU A 90 -0.19 6.92 13.41
CA LEU A 90 -0.39 8.01 12.45
C LEU A 90 -1.57 8.90 12.83
N GLY A 91 -2.61 8.33 13.44
CA GLY A 91 -3.72 9.12 13.96
C GLY A 91 -3.38 9.93 15.21
N LEU A 92 -2.58 9.38 16.11
CA LEU A 92 -2.07 10.11 17.26
C LEU A 92 -1.20 11.28 16.78
N ALA A 93 -0.34 11.06 15.78
CA ALA A 93 0.51 12.11 15.20
C ALA A 93 -0.34 13.23 14.59
N ARG A 94 -1.37 12.91 13.82
CA ARG A 94 -2.29 13.92 13.26
C ARG A 94 -3.05 14.69 14.33
N ARG A 95 -3.49 14.03 15.39
CA ARG A 95 -4.28 14.62 16.47
C ARG A 95 -3.46 15.51 17.39
N PHE A 96 -2.29 15.04 17.80
CA PHE A 96 -1.50 15.65 18.87
C PHE A 96 -0.27 16.41 18.37
N ALA A 97 0.21 16.13 17.16
CA ALA A 97 1.40 16.78 16.59
C ALA A 97 1.22 17.07 15.08
N PRO A 98 0.19 17.84 14.67
CA PRO A 98 -0.14 18.04 13.25
C PRO A 98 1.02 18.61 12.43
N ALA A 99 1.86 19.49 13.02
CA ALA A 99 3.03 20.04 12.36
C ALA A 99 4.12 18.99 12.05
N ALA A 100 4.19 17.92 12.85
CA ALA A 100 5.16 16.83 12.70
C ALA A 100 4.54 15.53 12.13
N ALA A 101 3.23 15.52 11.84
CA ALA A 101 2.52 14.33 11.36
C ALA A 101 3.06 13.83 10.01
N SER A 102 3.56 14.74 9.17
CA SER A 102 4.21 14.38 7.90
C SER A 102 5.48 13.55 8.10
N LEU A 103 6.28 13.86 9.13
CA LEU A 103 7.50 13.12 9.52
C LEU A 103 7.17 11.72 10.03
N ALA A 104 6.11 11.59 10.83
CA ALA A 104 5.62 10.27 11.28
C ALA A 104 5.29 9.36 10.08
N ALA A 105 4.70 9.94 9.03
CA ALA A 105 4.35 9.20 7.82
C ALA A 105 5.57 8.83 6.94
N GLU A 106 6.69 9.58 6.98
CA GLU A 106 7.86 9.35 6.09
C GLU A 106 8.39 7.93 6.13
N ARG A 107 8.47 7.35 7.33
CA ARG A 107 9.04 6.03 7.55
C ARG A 107 8.19 4.89 6.98
N VAL A 108 6.90 5.14 6.79
CA VAL A 108 5.92 4.13 6.34
C VAL A 108 5.47 4.30 4.90
N ARG A 109 5.88 5.39 4.20
CA ARG A 109 5.44 5.67 2.82
C ARG A 109 5.78 4.53 1.87
N ALA A 110 4.90 4.37 0.87
CA ALA A 110 5.11 3.53 -0.29
C ALA A 110 5.48 4.36 -1.52
N TRP A 111 6.08 3.71 -2.50
CA TRP A 111 6.44 4.30 -3.78
C TRP A 111 5.46 3.90 -4.88
N TRP A 112 5.33 4.76 -5.88
CA TRP A 112 4.39 4.62 -6.99
C TRP A 112 5.09 4.99 -8.30
N ALA A 113 4.76 4.26 -9.35
CA ALA A 113 5.14 4.58 -10.73
C ALA A 113 4.01 5.39 -11.36
N CYS A 114 4.29 6.63 -11.72
CA CYS A 114 3.29 7.58 -12.21
C CYS A 114 3.51 7.87 -13.69
N ILE A 115 2.42 7.97 -14.46
CA ILE A 115 2.45 8.37 -15.86
C ILE A 115 1.16 9.07 -16.25
N ASP A 116 1.24 10.09 -17.09
CA ASP A 116 0.09 10.64 -17.81
C ASP A 116 0.17 10.14 -19.27
N PRO A 117 -0.68 9.17 -19.68
CA PRO A 117 -0.67 8.66 -21.04
C PRO A 117 -1.30 9.63 -22.05
N GLY A 118 -1.98 10.68 -21.59
CA GLY A 118 -2.53 11.76 -22.39
C GLY A 118 -1.58 12.95 -22.56
N ALA A 119 -0.48 12.99 -21.81
CA ALA A 119 0.52 14.05 -21.90
C ALA A 119 1.10 14.18 -23.31
N GLU A 120 1.52 15.40 -23.66
CA GLU A 120 2.13 15.68 -24.94
C GLU A 120 3.37 14.78 -25.18
N PHE A 121 4.18 14.65 -24.14
CA PHE A 121 5.34 13.75 -24.09
C PHE A 121 5.21 12.90 -22.83
N PRO A 122 4.66 11.67 -22.93
CA PRO A 122 4.48 10.81 -21.76
C PRO A 122 5.80 10.40 -21.13
N GLU A 123 5.93 10.61 -19.82
CA GLU A 123 7.10 10.24 -19.03
C GLU A 123 6.68 9.43 -17.79
N TRP A 124 7.37 8.33 -17.55
CA TRP A 124 7.25 7.59 -16.30
C TRP A 124 8.07 8.28 -15.21
N SER A 125 7.44 8.51 -14.06
CA SER A 125 8.07 9.11 -12.88
C SER A 125 7.85 8.27 -11.63
N LYS A 126 8.63 8.53 -10.58
CA LYS A 126 8.52 7.85 -9.28
C LYS A 126 8.04 8.86 -8.25
N SER A 127 6.98 8.54 -7.52
CA SER A 127 6.41 9.41 -6.49
C SER A 127 6.14 8.64 -5.20
N ASN A 128 6.24 9.33 -4.07
CA ASN A 128 5.72 8.86 -2.78
C ASN A 128 4.37 9.53 -2.43
N LEU A 129 3.72 10.12 -3.43
CA LEU A 129 2.42 10.81 -3.38
C LEU A 129 2.36 12.08 -2.52
N VAL A 130 3.49 12.54 -1.98
CA VAL A 130 3.54 13.83 -1.27
C VAL A 130 3.63 14.97 -2.26
N GLU A 131 2.87 16.03 -1.98
CA GLU A 131 2.83 17.24 -2.79
C GLU A 131 4.24 17.85 -2.94
N GLY A 132 4.61 18.23 -4.16
CA GLY A 132 5.94 18.78 -4.47
C GLY A 132 7.08 17.74 -4.60
N ALA A 133 6.83 16.44 -4.38
CA ALA A 133 7.86 15.40 -4.50
C ALA A 133 8.27 15.07 -5.95
N VAL A 134 7.49 15.49 -6.94
CA VAL A 134 7.79 15.32 -8.37
C VAL A 134 8.30 16.65 -8.92
N ALA A 135 9.50 16.64 -9.52
CA ALA A 135 10.08 17.84 -10.11
C ALA A 135 9.15 18.39 -11.21
N PRO A 136 8.92 19.72 -11.28
CA PRO A 136 8.07 20.35 -12.29
C PRO A 136 8.57 20.21 -13.74
N ARG A 137 9.68 19.48 -13.96
CA ARG A 137 10.27 19.19 -15.26
C ARG A 137 9.59 18.03 -15.98
N SER A 138 8.85 17.19 -15.26
CA SER A 138 8.00 16.19 -15.89
C SER A 138 6.71 16.88 -16.33
N ALA A 139 6.32 16.72 -17.59
CA ALA A 139 5.02 17.15 -18.08
C ALA A 139 3.82 16.39 -17.44
N THR A 140 4.04 15.75 -16.28
CA THR A 140 3.00 15.19 -15.43
C THR A 140 2.35 16.34 -14.66
N ARG A 141 1.19 16.80 -15.14
CA ARG A 141 0.18 17.45 -14.28
C ARG A 141 -0.43 16.46 -13.27
N ALA A 142 0.34 15.47 -12.80
CA ALA A 142 0.04 14.73 -11.58
C ALA A 142 0.32 15.62 -10.35
N ARG A 143 -0.17 16.86 -10.38
CA ARG A 143 -0.53 17.56 -9.16
C ARG A 143 -1.81 16.90 -8.68
N GLY A 144 -1.82 16.47 -7.43
CA GLY A 144 -3.00 15.96 -6.72
C GLY A 144 -4.08 17.01 -6.46
N GLY A 145 -4.39 17.86 -7.44
CA GLY A 145 -5.52 18.78 -7.41
C GLY A 145 -6.60 18.27 -8.36
N ALA A 146 -7.85 18.28 -7.90
CA ALA A 146 -9.05 17.81 -8.60
C ALA A 146 -8.99 17.99 -10.13
N GLY A 147 -8.75 16.89 -10.87
CA GLY A 147 -8.65 16.87 -12.34
C GLY A 147 -7.32 16.37 -12.94
N GLY A 148 -6.52 15.59 -12.20
CA GLY A 148 -5.20 15.12 -12.67
C GLY A 148 -5.28 13.96 -13.65
N VAL A 149 -4.86 14.18 -14.91
CA VAL A 149 -4.99 13.26 -16.07
C VAL A 149 -4.02 12.04 -16.02
N GLY A 150 -3.47 11.70 -14.85
CA GLY A 150 -2.38 10.73 -14.70
C GLY A 150 -2.73 9.51 -13.83
N GLU A 151 -2.06 8.40 -14.12
CA GLU A 151 -2.17 7.13 -13.41
C GLU A 151 -1.03 6.96 -12.41
N ALA A 152 -1.32 6.44 -11.22
CA ALA A 152 -0.34 6.05 -10.21
C ALA A 152 -0.43 4.54 -9.95
N LEU A 153 0.62 3.81 -10.29
CA LEU A 153 0.68 2.36 -10.23
C LEU A 153 1.58 1.89 -9.09
N GLY A 154 1.10 0.93 -8.32
CA GLY A 154 1.84 0.39 -7.18
C GLY A 154 0.95 -0.45 -6.27
N PRO A 155 1.25 -0.55 -4.96
CA PRO A 155 2.37 0.11 -4.27
C PRO A 155 3.70 -0.65 -4.36
N PHE A 156 4.81 0.08 -4.25
CA PHE A 156 6.17 -0.46 -4.15
C PHE A 156 6.77 -0.19 -2.76
N ALA A 157 7.55 -1.14 -2.25
CA ALA A 157 8.19 -1.03 -0.93
C ALA A 157 9.24 0.09 -0.87
N ASP A 158 9.91 0.36 -2.00
CA ASP A 158 11.00 1.31 -2.11
C ASP A 158 11.07 1.92 -3.52
N LYS A 159 11.85 2.99 -3.67
CA LYS A 159 12.01 3.75 -4.92
C LYS A 159 12.60 2.90 -6.05
N ASP A 160 13.50 1.97 -5.71
CA ASP A 160 14.18 1.15 -6.70
C ASP A 160 13.26 0.08 -7.25
N SER A 161 12.39 -0.49 -6.41
CA SER A 161 11.31 -1.40 -6.80
C SER A 161 10.35 -0.74 -7.79
N ALA A 162 9.97 0.54 -7.57
CA ALA A 162 9.19 1.30 -8.54
C ALA A 162 9.97 1.54 -9.85
N GLY A 163 11.28 1.83 -9.76
CA GLY A 163 12.15 1.98 -10.93
C GLY A 163 12.24 0.69 -11.76
N ARG A 164 12.44 -0.46 -11.12
CA ARG A 164 12.48 -1.77 -11.81
C ARG A 164 11.17 -2.10 -12.52
N PHE A 165 10.04 -1.69 -11.94
CA PHE A 165 8.75 -1.83 -12.60
C PHE A 165 8.67 -0.95 -13.86
N ILE A 166 9.02 0.33 -13.76
CA ILE A 166 9.04 1.26 -14.90
C ILE A 166 9.91 0.71 -16.03
N GLU A 167 11.13 0.28 -15.73
CA GLU A 167 12.03 -0.31 -16.74
C GLU A 167 11.43 -1.57 -17.37
N ALA A 168 10.80 -2.44 -16.58
CA ALA A 168 10.15 -3.65 -17.10
C ALA A 168 8.99 -3.32 -18.05
N VAL A 169 8.22 -2.26 -17.77
CA VAL A 169 7.14 -1.79 -18.66
C VAL A 169 7.72 -1.21 -19.95
N ILE A 170 8.71 -0.33 -19.82
CA ILE A 170 9.43 0.24 -20.97
C ILE A 170 10.00 -0.87 -21.86
N ASP A 171 10.63 -1.88 -21.25
CA ASP A 171 11.22 -3.01 -21.95
C ASP A 171 10.17 -3.87 -22.69
N ALA A 172 9.02 -4.12 -22.10
CA ALA A 172 8.00 -5.01 -22.66
C ALA A 172 7.27 -4.39 -23.87
N PHE A 173 7.13 -3.07 -23.88
CA PHE A 173 6.41 -2.32 -24.91
C PHE A 173 7.32 -1.51 -25.86
N ASP A 174 8.65 -1.59 -25.65
CA ASP A 174 9.70 -0.86 -26.37
C ASP A 174 9.43 0.67 -26.39
N LEU A 175 9.11 1.20 -25.21
CA LEU A 175 8.83 2.63 -24.99
C LEU A 175 10.12 3.47 -25.04
N CYS A 176 9.97 4.77 -25.27
CA CYS A 176 11.11 5.69 -25.27
C CYS A 176 11.66 5.86 -23.84
N ARG A 177 12.97 5.69 -23.67
CA ARG A 177 13.68 5.85 -22.40
C ARG A 177 14.20 7.27 -22.16
N GLU A 178 14.53 7.96 -23.24
CA GLU A 178 15.24 9.23 -23.19
C GLU A 178 14.25 10.39 -23.32
N TYR A 179 13.69 10.80 -22.19
CA TYR A 179 12.71 11.90 -22.17
C TYR A 179 13.27 13.19 -22.79
N ARG A 180 14.56 13.48 -22.58
CA ARG A 180 15.23 14.64 -23.18
C ARG A 180 15.22 14.64 -24.70
N LEU A 181 15.20 13.46 -25.32
CA LEU A 181 15.06 13.33 -26.78
C LEU A 181 13.60 13.32 -27.19
N LEU A 182 12.72 12.71 -26.39
CA LEU A 182 11.27 12.65 -26.65
C LEU A 182 10.65 14.05 -26.81
N VAL A 183 11.04 15.01 -25.98
CA VAL A 183 10.53 16.40 -26.05
C VAL A 183 10.99 17.17 -27.29
N LEU A 184 11.98 16.65 -28.03
CA LEU A 184 12.47 17.24 -29.28
C LEU A 184 11.81 16.61 -30.51
N ALA A 185 10.83 15.72 -30.32
CA ALA A 185 10.16 15.04 -31.41
C ALA A 185 9.56 16.02 -32.43
N PRO A 186 9.63 15.73 -33.74
CA PRO A 186 10.28 14.58 -34.38
C PRO A 186 11.74 14.86 -34.81
N ALA A 187 12.39 15.90 -34.28
CA ALA A 187 13.66 16.41 -34.79
C ALA A 187 14.92 15.90 -34.03
N ALA A 188 14.77 14.97 -33.09
CA ALA A 188 15.90 14.42 -32.35
C ALA A 188 16.73 13.45 -33.21
N GLN A 189 18.00 13.26 -32.84
CA GLN A 189 18.80 12.17 -33.41
C GLN A 189 18.44 10.83 -32.76
N ALA A 190 18.55 9.76 -33.54
CA ALA A 190 18.41 8.39 -33.07
C ALA A 190 19.37 8.09 -31.91
N CYS A 191 18.88 7.46 -30.85
CA CYS A 191 19.73 6.95 -29.78
C CYS A 191 20.03 5.46 -29.97
N ALA A 192 21.00 4.94 -29.22
CA ALA A 192 21.40 3.52 -29.26
C ALA A 192 20.22 2.54 -29.03
N TYR A 193 19.19 2.93 -28.26
CA TYR A 193 18.01 2.08 -28.06
C TYR A 193 17.19 1.89 -29.34
N ARG A 194 17.15 2.87 -30.24
CA ARG A 194 16.54 2.71 -31.56
C ARG A 194 17.37 1.75 -32.41
N GLU A 195 18.69 1.92 -32.44
CA GLU A 195 19.60 1.06 -33.20
C GLU A 195 19.53 -0.41 -32.75
N MET A 196 19.29 -0.65 -31.47
CA MET A 196 19.06 -1.99 -30.90
C MET A 196 17.63 -2.52 -31.11
N GLY A 197 16.72 -1.77 -31.73
CA GLY A 197 15.32 -2.15 -31.90
C GLY A 197 14.51 -2.21 -30.60
N ARG A 198 14.91 -1.44 -29.58
CA ARG A 198 14.31 -1.41 -28.22
C ARG A 198 13.58 -0.12 -27.89
N CYS A 199 13.32 0.70 -28.89
CA CYS A 199 12.60 1.96 -28.81
C CYS A 199 11.87 2.19 -30.13
N ALA A 200 10.59 2.56 -30.08
CA ALA A 200 9.82 2.93 -31.27
C ALA A 200 10.27 4.27 -31.90
N ALA A 201 11.16 5.00 -31.24
CA ALA A 201 11.78 6.25 -31.69
C ALA A 201 10.78 7.32 -32.18
N PRO A 202 9.82 7.74 -31.34
CA PRO A 202 8.99 8.90 -31.66
C PRO A 202 9.79 10.21 -31.75
N CYS A 203 10.96 10.25 -31.11
CA CYS A 203 11.81 11.44 -31.04
C CYS A 203 12.42 11.86 -32.38
N ASP A 204 12.66 10.92 -33.31
CA ASP A 204 13.18 11.21 -34.66
C ASP A 204 12.13 11.04 -35.77
N GLY A 205 10.86 10.84 -35.37
CA GLY A 205 9.74 10.67 -36.29
C GLY A 205 9.57 9.28 -36.88
N SER A 206 10.36 8.27 -36.49
CA SER A 206 10.15 6.87 -36.94
C SER A 206 8.76 6.33 -36.58
N GLU A 207 8.27 6.67 -35.38
CA GLU A 207 6.88 6.48 -34.98
C GLU A 207 6.24 7.86 -34.75
N SER A 208 4.99 8.06 -35.17
CA SER A 208 4.31 9.33 -34.87
C SER A 208 4.05 9.45 -33.36
N MET A 209 4.08 10.67 -32.81
CA MET A 209 3.80 10.88 -31.39
C MET A 209 2.39 10.38 -30.99
N GLU A 210 1.43 10.44 -31.90
CA GLU A 210 0.08 9.90 -31.67
C GLU A 210 0.10 8.37 -31.50
N SER A 211 0.80 7.67 -32.40
CA SER A 211 0.97 6.21 -32.31
C SER A 211 1.73 5.81 -31.06
N TYR A 212 2.77 6.57 -30.70
CA TYR A 212 3.51 6.38 -29.46
C TYR A 212 2.63 6.55 -28.21
N ARG A 213 1.78 7.58 -28.14
CA ARG A 213 0.83 7.74 -27.02
C ARG A 213 -0.16 6.58 -26.95
N ALA A 214 -0.61 6.03 -28.10
CA ALA A 214 -1.46 4.84 -28.13
C ALA A 214 -0.72 3.61 -27.57
N ARG A 215 0.56 3.43 -27.91
CA ARG A 215 1.43 2.39 -27.33
C ARG A 215 1.60 2.55 -25.82
N VAL A 216 1.78 3.78 -25.32
CA VAL A 216 1.84 4.07 -23.88
C VAL A 216 0.51 3.73 -23.19
N ARG A 217 -0.65 4.09 -23.79
CA ARG A 217 -1.96 3.69 -23.27
C ARG A 217 -2.12 2.18 -23.18
N ALA A 218 -1.76 1.45 -24.24
CA ALA A 218 -1.79 -0.01 -24.23
C ALA A 218 -0.90 -0.63 -23.15
N ALA A 219 0.28 -0.03 -22.90
CA ALA A 219 1.16 -0.46 -21.82
C ALA A 219 0.50 -0.28 -20.43
N VAL A 220 -0.13 0.88 -20.19
CA VAL A 220 -0.86 1.17 -18.95
C VAL A 220 -2.06 0.24 -18.78
N GLU A 221 -2.87 0.05 -19.83
CA GLU A 221 -4.02 -0.88 -19.81
C GLU A 221 -3.60 -2.31 -19.52
N ALA A 222 -2.49 -2.78 -20.11
CA ALA A 222 -1.97 -4.12 -19.88
C ALA A 222 -1.56 -4.37 -18.43
N VAL A 223 -0.81 -3.44 -17.83
CA VAL A 223 -0.34 -3.62 -16.44
C VAL A 223 -1.44 -3.39 -15.41
N THR A 224 -2.46 -2.60 -15.74
CA THR A 224 -3.62 -2.35 -14.87
C THR A 224 -4.70 -3.41 -14.99
N GLY A 225 -4.83 -4.06 -16.17
CA GLY A 225 -5.66 -5.25 -16.39
C GLY A 225 -5.12 -6.52 -15.72
N GLY A 226 -3.95 -6.44 -15.08
CA GLY A 226 -3.37 -7.49 -14.25
C GLY A 226 -2.88 -8.70 -15.05
N ALA A 227 -2.71 -9.82 -14.34
CA ALA A 227 -2.13 -11.04 -14.91
C ALA A 227 -2.91 -11.60 -16.10
N GLY A 228 -4.24 -11.42 -16.15
CA GLY A 228 -5.08 -11.86 -17.26
C GLY A 228 -4.78 -11.13 -18.57
N ALA A 229 -4.72 -9.79 -18.53
CA ALA A 229 -4.39 -8.98 -19.70
C ALA A 229 -2.98 -9.28 -20.23
N LEU A 230 -1.99 -9.38 -19.33
CA LEU A 230 -0.62 -9.73 -19.70
C LEU A 230 -0.50 -11.16 -20.25
N ALA A 231 -1.29 -12.12 -19.73
CA ALA A 231 -1.34 -13.47 -20.27
C ALA A 231 -1.94 -13.52 -21.68
N GLY A 232 -2.95 -12.69 -21.97
CA GLY A 232 -3.50 -12.50 -23.31
C GLY A 232 -2.44 -12.02 -24.29
N LEU A 233 -1.76 -10.90 -23.97
CA LEU A 233 -0.67 -10.35 -24.78
C LEU A 233 0.46 -11.36 -25.01
N ARG A 234 0.85 -12.10 -23.97
CA ARG A 234 1.83 -13.18 -24.09
C ARG A 234 1.36 -14.24 -25.08
N GLY A 235 0.12 -14.70 -24.95
CA GLY A 235 -0.47 -15.70 -25.85
C GLY A 235 -0.51 -15.24 -27.31
N ASP A 236 -0.72 -13.95 -27.55
CA ASP A 236 -0.72 -13.36 -28.89
C ASP A 236 0.69 -13.36 -29.50
N VAL A 237 1.70 -12.99 -28.72
CA VAL A 237 3.10 -13.02 -29.14
C VAL A 237 3.59 -14.47 -29.36
N GLU A 238 3.19 -15.40 -28.51
CA GLU A 238 3.52 -16.83 -28.70
C GLU A 238 2.89 -17.42 -29.97
N ARG A 239 1.69 -16.96 -30.37
CA ARG A 239 1.10 -17.36 -31.67
C ARG A 239 1.93 -16.83 -32.84
N ARG A 240 2.37 -15.57 -32.77
CA ARG A 240 3.26 -14.97 -33.78
C ARG A 240 4.60 -15.69 -33.85
N MET A 241 5.18 -16.05 -32.70
CA MET A 241 6.40 -16.85 -32.60
C MET A 241 6.25 -18.19 -33.36
N ARG A 242 5.15 -18.92 -33.12
CA ARG A 242 4.89 -20.20 -33.79
C ARG A 242 4.70 -20.04 -35.30
N ALA A 243 4.04 -18.98 -35.74
CA ALA A 243 3.88 -18.67 -37.16
C ALA A 243 5.22 -18.38 -37.85
N ALA A 244 6.06 -17.52 -37.25
CA ALA A 244 7.40 -17.22 -37.76
C ALA A 244 8.29 -18.47 -37.82
N ALA A 245 8.25 -19.30 -36.78
CA ALA A 245 8.98 -20.57 -36.76
C ALA A 245 8.51 -21.53 -37.87
N ALA A 246 7.21 -21.62 -38.13
CA ALA A 246 6.65 -22.42 -39.22
C ALA A 246 7.06 -21.90 -40.61
N ALA A 247 7.32 -20.58 -40.72
CA ALA A 247 7.86 -19.94 -41.92
C ALA A 247 9.40 -19.99 -42.03
N ASN A 248 10.09 -20.66 -41.11
CA ASN A 248 11.56 -20.69 -40.98
C ASN A 248 12.21 -19.31 -40.72
N GLU A 249 11.47 -18.37 -40.15
CA GLU A 249 11.95 -17.03 -39.76
C GLU A 249 12.45 -17.04 -38.30
N PHE A 250 13.59 -17.69 -38.07
CA PHE A 250 14.06 -17.96 -36.69
C PHE A 250 14.41 -16.70 -35.89
N GLU A 251 14.88 -15.63 -36.53
CA GLU A 251 15.16 -14.35 -35.87
C GLU A 251 13.89 -13.68 -35.35
N SER A 252 12.84 -13.62 -36.18
CA SER A 252 11.51 -13.13 -35.80
C SER A 252 10.91 -13.96 -34.67
N ALA A 253 11.06 -15.28 -34.72
CA ALA A 253 10.61 -16.17 -33.66
C ALA A 253 11.35 -15.90 -32.34
N ALA A 254 12.68 -15.72 -32.39
CA ALA A 254 13.49 -15.38 -31.22
C ALA A 254 13.09 -14.04 -30.60
N ALA A 255 12.82 -13.01 -31.42
CA ALA A 255 12.33 -11.72 -30.95
C ALA A 255 10.97 -11.83 -30.25
N CYS A 256 10.03 -12.61 -30.82
CA CYS A 256 8.73 -12.87 -30.20
C CYS A 256 8.90 -13.62 -28.86
N LYS A 257 9.77 -14.63 -28.79
CA LYS A 257 10.06 -15.36 -27.55
C LYS A 257 10.57 -14.40 -26.46
N ALA A 258 11.54 -13.54 -26.79
CA ALA A 258 12.08 -12.56 -25.86
C ALA A 258 11.00 -11.58 -25.36
N GLN A 259 10.07 -11.17 -26.22
CA GLN A 259 8.95 -10.31 -25.82
C GLN A 259 7.96 -11.03 -24.90
N ALA A 260 7.62 -12.30 -25.17
CA ALA A 260 6.76 -13.12 -24.30
C ALA A 260 7.36 -13.30 -22.90
N GLU A 261 8.68 -13.43 -22.79
CA GLU A 261 9.39 -13.49 -21.51
C GLU A 261 9.29 -12.16 -20.73
N ARG A 262 9.33 -11.00 -21.41
CA ARG A 262 9.13 -9.69 -20.78
C ARG A 262 7.71 -9.54 -20.21
N PHE A 263 6.68 -9.96 -20.94
CA PHE A 263 5.31 -9.96 -20.40
C PHE A 263 5.16 -10.92 -19.21
N SER A 264 5.83 -12.06 -19.24
CA SER A 264 5.84 -13.01 -18.12
C SER A 264 6.47 -12.41 -16.86
N ARG A 265 7.53 -11.61 -17.01
CA ARG A 265 8.16 -10.87 -15.90
C ARG A 265 7.21 -9.84 -15.29
N LEU A 266 6.43 -9.12 -16.12
CA LEU A 266 5.42 -8.16 -15.65
C LEU A 266 4.25 -8.84 -14.93
N ALA A 267 3.84 -10.03 -15.36
CA ALA A 267 2.69 -10.74 -14.80
C ALA A 267 2.98 -11.40 -13.44
N GLY A 268 4.25 -11.58 -13.09
CA GLY A 268 4.67 -12.41 -11.95
C GLY A 268 5.49 -11.68 -10.88
N GLY A 269 5.89 -12.45 -9.87
CA GLY A 269 6.84 -12.01 -8.85
C GLY A 269 6.41 -10.76 -8.09
N ALA A 270 7.30 -9.77 -8.02
CA ALA A 270 7.09 -8.53 -7.30
C ALA A 270 6.00 -7.62 -7.90
N PHE A 271 5.63 -7.83 -9.18
CA PHE A 271 4.69 -6.95 -9.90
C PHE A 271 3.26 -7.47 -9.91
N ALA A 272 3.02 -8.72 -9.51
CA ALA A 272 1.69 -9.33 -9.46
C ALA A 272 0.67 -8.59 -8.56
N ARG A 273 1.16 -7.66 -7.71
CA ARG A 273 0.36 -6.86 -6.78
C ARG A 273 0.26 -5.40 -7.20
N VAL A 274 0.88 -5.01 -8.31
CA VAL A 274 0.76 -3.66 -8.85
C VAL A 274 -0.66 -3.45 -9.35
N ARG A 275 -1.23 -2.30 -8.99
CA ARG A 275 -2.55 -1.84 -9.41
C ARG A 275 -2.59 -0.33 -9.44
N ARG A 276 -3.66 0.23 -10.01
CA ARG A 276 -3.92 1.67 -9.91
C ARG A 276 -4.20 2.05 -8.47
N LEU A 277 -3.77 3.25 -8.07
CA LEU A 277 -4.09 3.87 -6.79
C LEU A 277 -5.62 3.98 -6.61
N ALA A 278 -6.35 4.35 -7.67
CA ALA A 278 -7.81 4.42 -7.66
C ALA A 278 -8.47 3.05 -7.39
N ASP A 279 -7.80 1.95 -7.76
CA ASP A 279 -8.25 0.58 -7.49
C ASP A 279 -7.74 0.05 -6.15
N PHE A 280 -6.98 0.82 -5.38
CA PHE A 280 -6.51 0.43 -4.05
C PHE A 280 -7.64 0.55 -3.02
N ARG A 281 -8.61 -0.37 -3.16
CA ARG A 281 -9.86 -0.45 -2.42
C ARG A 281 -10.10 -1.88 -1.95
N PHE A 282 -10.21 -2.07 -0.64
CA PHE A 282 -10.30 -3.40 -0.05
C PHE A 282 -11.17 -3.39 1.19
N VAL A 283 -11.83 -4.51 1.45
CA VAL A 283 -12.22 -4.87 2.81
C VAL A 283 -11.02 -5.54 3.47
N LEU A 284 -10.72 -5.07 4.68
CA LEU A 284 -9.58 -5.50 5.48
C LEU A 284 -10.09 -6.41 6.59
N VAL A 285 -9.44 -7.56 6.78
CA VAL A 285 -9.75 -8.51 7.85
C VAL A 285 -8.49 -8.84 8.61
N TRP A 286 -8.44 -8.54 9.91
CA TRP A 286 -7.32 -8.90 10.79
C TRP A 286 -7.82 -9.44 12.12
N ARG A 287 -6.91 -9.87 12.99
CA ARG A 287 -7.29 -10.46 14.28
C ARG A 287 -7.94 -9.39 15.15
N GLY A 288 -9.05 -9.75 15.78
CA GLY A 288 -9.67 -8.92 16.80
C GLY A 288 -8.96 -9.02 18.15
N PRO A 289 -9.40 -8.26 19.15
CA PRO A 289 -8.80 -8.23 20.49
C PRO A 289 -9.13 -9.50 21.31
N ARG A 290 -10.16 -10.25 20.92
CA ARG A 290 -10.61 -11.48 21.60
C ARG A 290 -10.21 -12.71 20.80
N GLU A 291 -9.92 -13.80 21.51
CA GLU A 291 -9.63 -15.08 20.86
C GLU A 291 -10.80 -15.51 19.96
N GLY A 292 -10.50 -15.88 18.72
CA GLY A 292 -11.51 -16.32 17.76
C GLY A 292 -12.35 -15.19 17.15
N TRP A 293 -12.01 -13.93 17.40
CA TRP A 293 -12.65 -12.77 16.78
C TRP A 293 -11.75 -12.17 15.71
N VAL A 294 -12.38 -11.56 14.71
CA VAL A 294 -11.72 -10.75 13.69
C VAL A 294 -12.21 -9.32 13.77
N ARG A 295 -11.36 -8.40 13.36
CA ARG A 295 -11.69 -7.01 13.12
C ARG A 295 -11.89 -6.79 11.64
N ILE A 296 -12.97 -6.09 11.29
CA ILE A 296 -13.33 -5.77 9.91
C ILE A 296 -13.18 -4.26 9.72
N GLY A 297 -12.42 -3.92 8.69
CA GLY A 297 -12.24 -2.56 8.22
C GLY A 297 -12.35 -2.47 6.71
N ALA A 298 -12.16 -1.28 6.19
CA ALA A 298 -12.03 -1.04 4.77
C ALA A 298 -10.98 0.02 4.49
N CYS A 299 -10.40 -0.02 3.29
CA CYS A 299 -9.58 1.06 2.79
C CYS A 299 -10.03 1.48 1.38
N ARG A 300 -9.81 2.77 1.09
CA ARG A 300 -10.09 3.39 -0.21
C ARG A 300 -9.09 4.53 -0.43
N GLY A 301 -8.14 4.33 -1.34
CA GLY A 301 -7.21 5.39 -1.76
C GLY A 301 -6.43 6.04 -0.59
N GLY A 302 -6.11 5.26 0.46
CA GLY A 302 -5.45 5.74 1.67
C GLY A 302 -6.37 6.15 2.82
N GLN A 303 -7.68 6.30 2.57
CA GLN A 303 -8.67 6.38 3.65
C GLN A 303 -8.86 5.02 4.28
N VAL A 304 -8.91 4.94 5.61
CA VAL A 304 -9.11 3.70 6.36
C VAL A 304 -10.24 3.87 7.36
N ALA A 305 -11.15 2.90 7.40
CA ALA A 305 -12.25 2.86 8.35
C ALA A 305 -12.33 1.49 9.03
N VAL A 306 -12.65 1.47 10.32
CA VAL A 306 -12.94 0.25 11.08
C VAL A 306 -14.45 0.18 11.30
N PHE A 307 -15.04 -0.99 11.06
CA PHE A 307 -16.47 -1.21 11.18
C PHE A 307 -16.83 -1.94 12.47
N GLY A 308 -15.93 -2.80 12.96
CA GLY A 308 -16.09 -3.44 14.25
C GLY A 308 -15.42 -4.81 14.32
N ASP A 309 -15.70 -5.50 15.42
CA ASP A 309 -15.21 -6.85 15.69
C ASP A 309 -16.36 -7.87 15.59
N ALA A 310 -16.07 -9.04 15.03
CA ALA A 310 -17.02 -10.15 14.93
C ALA A 310 -16.39 -11.48 15.34
N ALA A 311 -17.17 -12.34 16.00
CA ALA A 311 -16.76 -13.69 16.37
C ALA A 311 -16.74 -14.62 15.14
N VAL A 312 -15.66 -15.37 14.92
CA VAL A 312 -15.52 -16.29 13.79
C VAL A 312 -15.24 -17.72 14.25
N ALA A 313 -14.69 -17.93 15.45
CA ALA A 313 -14.40 -19.28 15.96
C ALA A 313 -15.64 -20.17 16.16
N ALA A 314 -16.84 -19.61 16.27
CA ALA A 314 -18.09 -20.37 16.25
C ALA A 314 -18.52 -20.81 14.82
N ALA A 315 -17.94 -20.21 13.77
CA ALA A 315 -18.41 -20.30 12.40
C ALA A 315 -18.12 -21.64 11.68
N ARG A 316 -17.29 -22.53 12.25
CA ARG A 316 -17.22 -23.93 11.75
C ARG A 316 -18.45 -24.75 12.15
N ARG A 317 -19.27 -24.30 13.10
CA ARG A 317 -20.39 -25.06 13.69
C ARG A 317 -21.73 -24.33 13.73
N SER A 318 -21.83 -23.03 13.42
CA SER A 318 -23.12 -22.34 13.29
C SER A 318 -23.12 -21.17 12.30
N ALA A 319 -24.25 -20.98 11.61
CA ALA A 319 -24.47 -19.86 10.67
C ALA A 319 -24.46 -18.48 11.36
N ALA A 320 -24.96 -18.40 12.60
CA ALA A 320 -25.12 -17.16 13.36
C ALA A 320 -23.80 -16.44 13.73
N GLY A 321 -22.71 -17.18 13.94
CA GLY A 321 -21.39 -16.55 14.20
C GLY A 321 -20.86 -15.79 12.99
N SER A 322 -21.20 -16.22 11.78
CA SER A 322 -20.80 -15.55 10.54
C SER A 322 -21.69 -14.35 10.18
N GLU A 323 -22.89 -14.23 10.75
CA GLU A 323 -23.86 -13.18 10.42
C GLU A 323 -23.29 -11.78 10.69
N GLY A 324 -22.79 -11.53 11.90
CA GLY A 324 -22.21 -10.22 12.26
C GLY A 324 -20.96 -9.88 11.42
N ALA A 325 -20.13 -10.88 11.09
CA ALA A 325 -19.00 -10.66 10.20
C ALA A 325 -19.45 -10.28 8.78
N ARG A 326 -20.53 -10.89 8.28
CA ARG A 326 -21.13 -10.57 6.97
C ARG A 326 -21.74 -9.18 6.94
N GLU A 327 -22.45 -8.78 7.99
CA GLU A 327 -23.05 -7.44 8.12
C GLU A 327 -21.98 -6.35 8.11
N LEU A 328 -20.95 -6.50 8.95
CA LEU A 328 -19.82 -5.56 9.00
C LEU A 328 -19.08 -5.52 7.65
N ALA A 329 -18.87 -6.67 7.01
CA ALA A 329 -18.22 -6.75 5.71
C ALA A 329 -19.04 -6.08 4.60
N ALA A 330 -20.36 -6.24 4.60
CA ALA A 330 -21.25 -5.57 3.65
C ALA A 330 -21.17 -4.04 3.81
N ALA A 331 -21.26 -3.53 5.06
CA ALA A 331 -21.09 -2.10 5.33
C ALA A 331 -19.70 -1.58 4.91
N ALA A 332 -18.65 -2.37 5.16
CA ALA A 332 -17.28 -2.08 4.74
C ALA A 332 -17.13 -2.02 3.21
N ARG A 333 -17.75 -2.96 2.49
CA ARG A 333 -17.79 -2.98 1.02
C ARG A 333 -18.49 -1.74 0.48
N ASP A 334 -19.67 -1.42 0.98
CA ASP A 334 -20.46 -0.27 0.54
C ASP A 334 -19.70 1.04 0.75
N TRP A 335 -18.99 1.16 1.87
CA TRP A 335 -18.16 2.32 2.13
C TRP A 335 -16.98 2.44 1.17
N ALA A 336 -16.23 1.36 0.93
CA ALA A 336 -15.06 1.41 0.05
C ALA A 336 -15.42 1.44 -1.45
N ALA A 337 -16.63 1.02 -1.81
CA ALA A 337 -17.17 1.11 -3.18
C ALA A 337 -17.53 2.55 -3.59
N ARG A 338 -17.79 3.47 -2.65
CA ARG A 338 -18.08 4.87 -3.01
C ARG A 338 -16.86 5.50 -3.71
N PRO A 339 -17.06 6.50 -4.59
CA PRO A 339 -15.97 7.22 -5.25
C PRO A 339 -14.92 7.73 -4.26
N ALA A 340 -13.66 7.71 -4.66
CA ALA A 340 -12.54 8.22 -3.88
C ALA A 340 -12.15 9.56 -4.50
N ALA A 341 -11.49 10.42 -3.73
CA ALA A 341 -10.71 11.50 -4.35
C ALA A 341 -9.69 10.86 -5.32
N GLU A 342 -9.46 11.48 -6.47
CA GLU A 342 -8.51 10.98 -7.46
C GLU A 342 -7.08 10.94 -6.92
N TRP A 343 -6.74 11.83 -5.97
CA TRP A 343 -5.44 11.89 -5.35
C TRP A 343 -5.52 12.02 -3.82
N PRO A 344 -4.71 11.25 -3.07
CA PRO A 344 -4.71 11.32 -1.61
C PRO A 344 -4.08 12.62 -1.12
N SER A 345 -4.70 13.23 -0.13
CA SER A 345 -4.10 14.28 0.69
C SER A 345 -2.92 13.72 1.51
N GLY A 346 -2.05 14.60 2.05
CA GLY A 346 -0.92 14.18 2.89
C GLY A 346 -1.34 13.27 4.06
N ASP A 347 -2.55 13.47 4.56
CA ASP A 347 -3.21 12.71 5.62
C ASP A 347 -3.53 11.25 5.27
N GLU A 348 -3.73 10.96 3.98
CA GLU A 348 -4.08 9.64 3.45
C GLU A 348 -2.84 8.87 2.96
N VAL A 349 -1.75 9.57 2.64
CA VAL A 349 -0.48 8.97 2.18
C VAL A 349 0.15 8.06 3.24
N GLY A 350 0.10 8.45 4.51
CA GLY A 350 0.65 7.65 5.61
C GLY A 350 -0.03 6.28 5.76
N PRO A 351 -1.36 6.24 6.00
CA PRO A 351 -2.11 4.98 6.11
C PRO A 351 -1.99 4.11 4.87
N LEU A 352 -1.99 4.71 3.67
CA LEU A 352 -1.75 4.00 2.42
C LEU A 352 -0.39 3.27 2.41
N GLY A 353 0.66 3.91 2.93
CA GLY A 353 1.98 3.31 3.07
C GLY A 353 2.02 2.09 4.00
N VAL A 354 1.35 2.17 5.15
CA VAL A 354 1.22 1.05 6.10
C VAL A 354 0.50 -0.13 5.43
N LEU A 355 -0.65 0.13 4.80
CA LEU A 355 -1.43 -0.90 4.12
C LEU A 355 -0.69 -1.48 2.91
N ALA A 356 0.05 -0.66 2.17
CA ALA A 356 0.87 -1.08 1.05
C ALA A 356 1.95 -2.09 1.46
N ARG A 357 2.65 -1.84 2.57
CA ARG A 357 3.66 -2.78 3.11
C ARG A 357 3.01 -4.10 3.47
N GLU A 358 1.86 -4.04 4.13
CA GLU A 358 1.19 -5.26 4.54
C GLU A 358 0.59 -6.02 3.34
N TYR A 359 0.13 -5.30 2.33
CA TYR A 359 -0.28 -5.85 1.05
C TYR A 359 0.90 -6.43 0.25
N ALA A 360 2.13 -5.95 0.44
CA ALA A 360 3.34 -6.48 -0.18
C ALA A 360 3.98 -7.64 0.61
N ALA A 361 3.64 -7.84 1.88
CA ALA A 361 4.22 -8.90 2.70
C ALA A 361 3.82 -10.32 2.22
N PRO A 362 4.67 -11.34 2.42
CA PRO A 362 4.29 -12.74 2.27
C PRO A 362 3.14 -13.11 3.21
N SER A 363 2.25 -14.02 2.79
CA SER A 363 1.07 -14.41 3.59
C SER A 363 1.42 -14.96 4.97
N THR A 364 2.62 -15.52 5.14
CA THR A 364 3.12 -16.03 6.43
C THR A 364 3.45 -14.93 7.45
N ARG A 365 3.66 -13.69 7.00
CA ARG A 365 4.02 -12.54 7.86
C ARG A 365 2.88 -11.55 8.03
N ARG A 366 1.84 -11.61 7.18
CA ARG A 366 0.72 -10.67 7.23
C ARG A 366 -0.10 -10.79 8.50
N CYS A 367 -0.54 -9.66 9.00
CA CYS A 367 -1.51 -9.49 10.07
C CYS A 367 -2.92 -9.27 9.52
N ALA A 368 -3.02 -8.69 8.32
CA ALA A 368 -4.30 -8.40 7.64
C ALA A 368 -4.42 -9.07 6.27
N TRP A 369 -5.65 -9.44 5.95
CA TRP A 369 -6.07 -9.94 4.65
C TRP A 369 -6.85 -8.87 3.90
N PHE A 370 -6.59 -8.80 2.59
CA PHE A 370 -7.12 -7.79 1.70
C PHE A 370 -8.09 -8.46 0.74
N VAL A 371 -9.38 -8.21 0.92
CA VAL A 371 -10.43 -8.72 0.05
C VAL A 371 -10.76 -7.62 -0.96
N PRO A 372 -10.40 -7.79 -2.25
CA PRO A 372 -10.63 -6.75 -3.25
C PRO A 372 -12.13 -6.52 -3.45
N ILE A 373 -12.50 -5.30 -3.81
CA ILE A 373 -13.86 -4.98 -4.20
C ILE A 373 -13.93 -5.04 -5.72
N ASN A 374 -14.60 -6.07 -6.24
CA ASN A 374 -14.88 -6.21 -7.67
C ASN A 374 -16.36 -5.92 -7.93
N PRO A 375 -16.70 -4.91 -8.77
CA PRO A 375 -18.09 -4.59 -9.06
C PRO A 375 -18.82 -5.67 -9.87
N VAL A 376 -18.09 -6.54 -10.58
CA VAL A 376 -18.66 -7.59 -11.42
C VAL A 376 -18.84 -8.91 -10.64
N GLU A 377 -18.22 -9.05 -9.46
CA GLU A 377 -18.30 -10.24 -8.64
C GLU A 377 -19.59 -10.26 -7.81
N SER A 378 -20.29 -11.41 -7.81
CA SER A 378 -21.52 -11.57 -7.02
C SER A 378 -21.25 -11.44 -5.53
N ALA A 379 -22.23 -10.91 -4.79
CA ALA A 379 -22.10 -10.69 -3.35
C ALA A 379 -21.75 -11.97 -2.58
N ASP A 380 -22.32 -13.12 -2.96
CA ASP A 380 -22.05 -14.39 -2.31
C ASP A 380 -20.63 -14.91 -2.53
N VAL A 381 -20.09 -14.76 -3.75
CA VAL A 381 -18.70 -15.18 -4.06
C VAL A 381 -17.73 -14.33 -3.26
N TRP A 382 -17.93 -13.01 -3.29
CA TRP A 382 -17.12 -12.05 -2.56
C TRP A 382 -17.16 -12.33 -1.04
N MET A 383 -18.35 -12.60 -0.50
CA MET A 383 -18.55 -12.86 0.93
C MET A 383 -17.85 -14.16 1.38
N ARG A 384 -17.79 -15.20 0.53
CA ARG A 384 -16.97 -16.38 0.82
C ARG A 384 -15.49 -16.02 0.97
N GLY A 385 -14.98 -15.12 0.12
CA GLY A 385 -13.61 -14.59 0.24
C GLY A 385 -13.34 -13.89 1.57
N VAL A 386 -14.32 -13.15 2.11
CA VAL A 386 -14.22 -12.54 3.45
C VAL A 386 -14.17 -13.59 4.55
N VAL A 387 -15.02 -14.61 4.49
CA VAL A 387 -15.03 -15.71 5.47
C VAL A 387 -13.71 -16.49 5.43
N ASP A 388 -13.18 -16.75 4.23
CA ASP A 388 -11.88 -17.41 4.06
C ASP A 388 -10.73 -16.57 4.61
N ALA A 389 -10.75 -15.25 4.38
CA ALA A 389 -9.79 -14.31 4.95
C ALA A 389 -9.85 -14.30 6.48
N ALA A 390 -11.05 -14.30 7.06
CA ALA A 390 -11.26 -14.36 8.51
C ALA A 390 -10.73 -15.68 9.10
N ALA A 391 -11.03 -16.81 8.45
CA ALA A 391 -10.52 -18.11 8.86
C ALA A 391 -8.99 -18.21 8.74
N ALA A 392 -8.40 -17.63 7.67
CA ALA A 392 -6.95 -17.59 7.48
C ALA A 392 -6.26 -16.74 8.56
N CYS A 393 -6.86 -15.62 8.95
CA CYS A 393 -6.37 -14.74 9.99
C CYS A 393 -6.25 -15.43 11.37
N LEU A 394 -7.18 -16.32 11.67
CA LEU A 394 -7.22 -17.07 12.94
C LEU A 394 -6.31 -18.30 12.98
N ARG A 395 -5.66 -18.68 11.87
CA ARG A 395 -4.73 -19.83 11.87
C ARG A 395 -3.55 -19.57 12.82
N PRO A 396 -3.11 -20.54 13.64
CA PRO A 396 -1.92 -20.40 14.47
C PRO A 396 -0.72 -20.01 13.62
N ARG A 397 0.01 -18.96 14.02
CA ARG A 397 1.29 -18.63 13.37
C ARG A 397 2.29 -19.72 13.76
N THR A 398 2.98 -20.31 12.79
CA THR A 398 4.00 -21.33 13.06
C THR A 398 5.14 -20.70 13.86
N ARG A 399 5.49 -21.31 15.00
CA ARG A 399 6.50 -20.88 16.01
C ARG A 399 7.92 -20.61 15.46
N GLY A 400 8.18 -20.83 14.17
CA GLY A 400 9.47 -20.55 13.52
C GLY A 400 9.66 -19.11 13.02
N SER A 401 8.60 -18.30 12.94
CA SER A 401 8.69 -16.91 12.44
C SER A 401 8.94 -15.85 13.53
N GLU A 402 8.63 -16.16 14.78
CA GLU A 402 8.72 -15.22 15.92
C GLU A 402 10.17 -15.05 16.44
N ARG A 403 11.04 -16.07 16.31
CA ARG A 403 12.44 -15.96 16.74
C ARG A 403 13.29 -14.99 15.90
N VAL A 404 12.86 -14.66 14.68
CA VAL A 404 13.59 -13.71 13.81
C VAL A 404 13.32 -12.26 14.23
N ALA A 405 12.26 -11.97 15.00
CA ALA A 405 11.98 -10.63 15.50
C ALA A 405 12.79 -10.25 16.75
N ALA A 406 13.34 -11.23 17.48
CA ALA A 406 14.01 -11.00 18.77
C ALA A 406 15.54 -11.02 18.72
N GLY A 407 16.17 -11.21 17.56
CA GLY A 407 17.62 -11.38 17.49
C GLY A 407 18.21 -11.23 16.08
N ALA A 408 18.21 -10.03 15.53
CA ALA A 408 19.11 -9.67 14.43
C ALA A 408 19.35 -8.15 14.46
N GLY A 409 20.41 -7.75 15.17
CA GLY A 409 20.99 -6.44 14.99
C GLY A 409 21.68 -6.33 13.63
N ARG A 410 21.51 -5.15 13.01
CA ARG A 410 22.15 -4.62 11.79
C ARG A 410 21.50 -5.01 10.45
N ALA A 411 21.14 -3.94 9.72
CA ALA A 411 20.56 -3.83 8.39
C ALA A 411 19.04 -4.09 8.24
N GLY A 412 18.23 -3.04 8.48
CA GLY A 412 17.07 -2.72 7.64
C GLY A 412 15.88 -3.69 7.60
N ALA A 413 15.51 -4.34 8.71
CA ALA A 413 14.22 -5.04 8.80
C ALA A 413 13.09 -4.03 9.12
N PRO A 414 12.02 -3.90 8.30
CA PRO A 414 11.13 -2.73 8.33
C PRO A 414 9.90 -2.87 9.26
N GLY A 415 10.04 -3.51 10.41
CA GLY A 415 8.93 -3.72 11.37
C GLY A 415 9.34 -3.48 12.83
N GLY A 416 10.10 -2.41 13.08
CA GLY A 416 10.52 -2.00 14.42
C GLY A 416 9.58 -0.97 15.04
N ASP A 417 9.73 -0.74 16.35
CA ASP A 417 9.05 0.34 17.06
C ASP A 417 9.24 1.68 16.32
N HIS A 418 8.15 2.42 16.12
CA HIS A 418 8.17 3.76 15.57
C HIS A 418 7.99 4.75 16.71
N GLU A 419 8.81 5.80 16.73
CA GLU A 419 8.77 6.81 17.77
C GLU A 419 8.96 8.19 17.14
N LEU A 420 8.23 9.17 17.68
CA LEU A 420 8.37 10.58 17.38
C LEU A 420 8.48 11.34 18.69
N GLU A 421 9.70 11.81 18.99
CA GLU A 421 9.96 12.73 20.10
C GLU A 421 9.54 14.13 19.66
N LEU A 422 8.74 14.79 20.49
CA LEU A 422 8.26 16.15 20.29
C LEU A 422 9.09 17.03 21.23
N LEU A 423 9.98 17.82 20.64
CA LEU A 423 10.70 18.82 21.41
C LEU A 423 9.70 19.88 21.88
N PRO A 424 9.74 20.31 23.15
CA PRO A 424 9.02 21.50 23.57
C PRO A 424 9.50 22.68 22.72
N GLU A 425 8.56 23.45 22.17
CA GLU A 425 8.88 24.74 21.54
C GLU A 425 9.50 25.72 22.54
#